data_AF-A0A2H0NFI6-F1
#
_entry.id   AF-A0A2H0NFI6-F1
#
_cell.length_a   1.000
_cell.length_b   1.000
_cell.length_c   1.000
_cell.angle_alpha   90.00
_cell.angle_beta   90.00
_cell.angle_gamma   90.00
#
_symmetry.space_group_name_H-M   'P 1'
#
loop_
_entity.id
_entity.type
_entity.pdbx_description
1 polymer ?
#
loop_
_entity_poly.entity_id
_entity_poly.type
_entity_poly.pdbx_seq_one_letter_code
_entity_poly.pdbx_strand_id
1 'polypeptide(L)' 'MNNPCYFGEFGGQFVPEFLYPALKELEGIFEEVKKDTVFQREFHRLLDDYAGRPTPLYYAKRTSEFIGCKV' A
#
# COMPACT_ATOMS: atom_id res chain seq x y z
N MET A 1 -24.19 -0.63 7.61
CA MET A 1 -24.03 -1.23 6.27
C MET A 1 -22.58 -1.00 5.86
N ASN A 2 -21.76 -2.04 5.82
CA ASN A 2 -20.35 -1.93 5.48
C ASN A 2 -20.20 -1.52 4.02
N ASN A 3 -19.91 -0.24 3.77
CA ASN A 3 -19.51 0.20 2.44
C ASN A 3 -18.00 -0.12 2.29
N PRO A 4 -17.60 -1.04 1.41
CA PRO A 4 -16.21 -1.50 1.31
C PRO A 4 -15.21 -0.39 0.94
N CYS A 5 -15.69 0.73 0.37
CA CYS A 5 -14.83 1.86 0.00
C CYS A 5 -14.57 2.86 1.15
N TYR A 6 -15.15 2.65 2.34
CA TYR A 6 -15.01 3.53 3.49
C TYR A 6 -14.28 2.86 4.66
N PHE A 7 -13.43 3.63 5.33
CA PHE A 7 -12.82 3.31 6.61
C PHE A 7 -13.51 4.16 7.70
N GLY A 8 -14.58 3.63 8.27
CA GLY A 8 -15.45 4.41 9.16
C GLY A 8 -16.23 5.46 8.37
N GLU A 9 -16.14 6.74 8.78
CA GLU A 9 -16.77 7.86 8.07
C GLU A 9 -15.91 8.41 6.91
N PHE A 10 -14.65 7.98 6.80
CA PHE A 10 -13.69 8.52 5.82
C PHE A 10 -13.48 7.57 4.65
N GLY A 11 -13.15 8.11 3.47
CA GLY A 11 -12.94 7.33 2.24
C GLY A 11 -14.06 7.57 1.22
N GLY A 12 -14.40 6.55 0.43
CA GLY A 12 -15.35 6.65 -0.66
C GLY A 12 -14.72 7.09 -1.99
N GLN A 13 -15.57 7.29 -2.99
CA GLN A 13 -15.18 7.65 -4.35
C GLN A 13 -15.90 8.94 -4.77
N PHE A 14 -15.35 10.09 -4.38
CA PHE A 14 -15.89 11.42 -4.70
C PHE A 14 -15.34 11.94 -6.03
N VAL A 15 -15.73 11.28 -7.12
CA VAL A 15 -15.30 11.62 -8.48
C VAL A 15 -16.50 11.87 -9.38
N PRO A 16 -16.32 12.56 -10.52
CA PRO A 16 -17.35 12.63 -11.56
C PRO A 16 -17.83 11.24 -11.99
N GLU A 17 -19.12 11.12 -12.31
CA GLU A 17 -19.77 9.85 -12.66
C GLU A 17 -19.07 9.10 -13.81
N PHE A 18 -18.57 9.84 -14.81
CA PHE A 18 -17.89 9.24 -15.95
C PHE A 18 -16.55 8.55 -15.60
N LEU A 19 -15.96 8.82 -14.43
CA LEU A 19 -14.76 8.13 -13.94
C LEU A 19 -15.08 6.85 -13.15
N TYR A 20 -16.34 6.65 -12.75
CA TYR A 20 -16.73 5.48 -11.98
C TYR A 20 -16.41 4.15 -12.67
N PRO A 21 -16.63 3.98 -14.00
CA PRO A 21 -16.28 2.74 -14.69
C PRO A 21 -14.78 2.40 -14.61
N ALA A 22 -13.91 3.38 -14.80
CA ALA A 22 -12.46 3.18 -14.75
C ALA A 22 -11.98 2.79 -13.34
N LEU A 23 -12.58 3.37 -12.29
CA LEU A 23 -12.28 2.99 -10.91
C LEU A 23 -12.73 1.56 -10.61
N LYS A 24 -13.89 1.14 -11.12
CA LYS A 24 -14.38 -0.22 -10.96
C LYS A 24 -13.55 -1.25 -11.68
N GLU A 25 -13.09 -0.94 -12.90
CA GLU A 25 -12.15 -1.78 -13.65
C GLU A 25 -10.83 -1.94 -12.88
N LEU A 26 -10.26 -0.84 -12.40
CA LEU A 26 -9.02 -0.87 -11.60
C LEU A 26 -9.17 -1.71 -10.32
N GLU A 27 -10.28 -1.55 -9.59
CA GLU A 27 -10.58 -2.33 -8.39
C GLU A 27 -10.65 -3.84 -8.70
N GLY A 28 -11.32 -4.21 -9.80
CA GLY A 28 -11.42 -5.60 -10.25
C GLY A 28 -10.06 -6.20 -10.58
N ILE A 29 -9.27 -5.54 -11.44
CA ILE A 29 -7.93 -5.99 -11.83
C ILE A 29 -7.03 -6.10 -10.60
N PHE A 30 -7.08 -5.10 -9.69
CA PHE A 30 -6.28 -5.13 -8.47
C PHE A 30 -6.58 -6.38 -7.62
N GLU A 31 -7.85 -6.72 -7.42
CA GLU A 31 -8.23 -7.90 -6.63
C GLU A 31 -7.84 -9.24 -7.27
N GLU A 32 -7.68 -9.28 -8.60
CA GLU A 32 -7.12 -10.39 -9.34
C GLU A 32 -5.59 -10.48 -9.18
N VAL A 33 -4.86 -9.42 -9.54
CA VAL A 33 -3.37 -9.43 -9.55
C VAL A 33 -2.77 -9.51 -8.14
N LYS A 34 -3.50 -9.05 -7.12
CA LYS A 34 -3.14 -9.23 -5.71
C LYS A 34 -3.01 -10.70 -5.32
N LYS A 35 -3.77 -11.58 -5.97
CA LYS A 35 -3.76 -13.04 -5.72
C LYS A 35 -2.93 -13.81 -6.75
N ASP A 36 -2.54 -13.16 -7.86
CA ASP A 36 -1.73 -13.78 -8.90
C ASP A 36 -0.25 -13.93 -8.48
N THR A 37 0.18 -15.19 -8.33
CA THR A 37 1.56 -15.54 -7.98
C THR A 37 2.60 -15.08 -9.00
N VAL A 38 2.24 -14.94 -10.28
CA VAL A 38 3.17 -14.48 -11.33
C VAL A 38 3.46 -12.99 -11.12
N PHE A 39 2.41 -12.18 -11.00
CA PHE A 39 2.53 -10.76 -10.70
C PHE A 39 3.27 -10.51 -9.38
N GLN A 40 2.90 -11.21 -8.30
CA GLN A 40 3.56 -11.03 -7.00
C GLN A 40 5.05 -11.36 -7.06
N ARG A 41 5.46 -12.42 -7.79
CA ARG A 41 6.87 -12.77 -7.93
C ARG A 41 7.67 -11.69 -8.67
N GLU A 42 7.10 -11.14 -9.73
CA GLU A 42 7.75 -10.05 -10.47
C GLU A 42 7.84 -8.78 -9.62
N PHE A 43 6.76 -8.43 -8.93
CA PHE A 43 6.73 -7.27 -8.04
C PHE A 43 7.78 -7.37 -6.94
N HIS A 44 7.89 -8.51 -6.26
CA HIS A 44 8.93 -8.71 -5.23
C HIS A 44 10.34 -8.67 -5.81
N ARG A 45 10.56 -9.26 -7.01
CA ARG A 45 11.85 -9.14 -7.68
C ARG A 45 12.23 -7.67 -7.94
N LEU A 46 11.28 -6.84 -8.38
CA LEU A 46 11.53 -5.41 -8.58
C LEU A 46 11.83 -4.69 -7.26
N LEU A 47 11.16 -5.07 -6.17
CA LEU A 47 11.47 -4.52 -4.85
C LEU A 47 12.92 -4.84 -4.44
N ASP A 48 13.34 -6.08 -4.63
CA ASP A 48 14.65 -6.56 -4.21
C ASP A 48 15.77 -6.02 -5.14
N ASP A 49 15.66 -6.27 -6.44
CA ASP A 49 16.73 -6.03 -7.41
C ASP A 49 16.83 -4.57 -7.85
N TYR A 50 15.71 -3.85 -7.87
CA TYR A 50 15.65 -2.47 -8.38
C TYR A 50 15.42 -1.43 -7.28
N ALA A 51 14.45 -1.65 -6.38
CA ALA A 51 14.12 -0.69 -5.33
C ALA A 51 15.02 -0.80 -4.07
N GLY A 52 15.92 -1.80 -4.01
CA GLY A 52 16.88 -1.97 -2.91
C GLY A 52 16.26 -2.39 -1.59
N ARG A 53 15.19 -3.19 -1.65
CA ARG A 53 14.43 -3.67 -0.50
C ARG A 53 15.03 -5.00 0.00
N PRO A 54 14.91 -5.36 1.30
CA PRO A 54 14.37 -4.57 2.39
C PRO A 54 15.29 -3.40 2.81
N THR A 55 14.73 -2.28 3.25
CA THR A 55 15.57 -1.25 3.89
C THR A 55 16.04 -1.71 5.25
N PRO A 56 17.29 -1.38 5.63
CA PRO A 56 17.75 -1.64 6.99
C PRO A 56 16.92 -0.86 8.00
N LEU A 57 16.58 -1.50 9.11
CA LEU A 57 15.98 -0.85 10.27
C LEU A 57 17.11 -0.29 11.15
N TYR A 58 17.27 1.02 11.15
CA TYR A 58 18.33 1.70 11.91
C TYR A 58 17.84 2.07 13.30
N TYR A 59 18.64 1.75 14.33
CA TYR A 59 18.39 2.17 15.70
C TYR A 59 19.05 3.54 15.99
N ALA A 60 18.24 4.56 16.24
CA ALA A 60 18.73 5.94 16.42
C ALA A 60 19.16 6.19 17.87
N LYS A 61 20.28 5.57 18.27
CA LYS A 61 20.79 5.59 19.66
C LYS A 61 20.87 6.99 20.29
N ARG A 62 21.46 7.96 19.60
CA ARG A 62 21.63 9.33 20.13
C ARG A 62 20.29 10.03 20.36
N THR A 63 19.38 9.91 19.40
CA THR A 63 18.03 10.47 19.53
C THR A 63 17.28 9.79 20.66
N SER A 64 17.40 8.45 20.76
CA SER A 64 16.78 7.67 21.82
C SER A 64 17.21 8.11 23.21
N GLU A 65 18.52 8.32 23.40
CA GLU A 65 19.08 8.83 24.65
C GLU A 65 18.59 10.26 24.95
N PHE A 66 18.51 11.12 23.94
CA PHE A 66 18.09 12.52 24.10
C PHE A 66 16.62 12.66 24.55
N ILE A 67 15.71 11.84 24.02
CA ILE A 67 14.26 11.93 24.32
C ILE A 67 13.79 10.94 25.40
N GLY A 68 14.66 10.03 25.84
CA GLY A 68 14.32 9.01 26.84
C GLY A 68 13.37 7.91 26.34
N CYS A 69 13.30 7.66 25.03
CA CYS A 69 12.44 6.64 24.43
C CYS A 69 13.17 5.96 23.26
N LYS A 70 12.90 4.67 23.01
CA LYS A 70 13.52 3.92 21.90
C LYS A 70 12.93 4.39 20.56
N VAL A 71 13.79 4.96 19.72
CA VAL A 71 13.50 5.39 18.35
C VAL A 71 14.48 4.81 17.35
#